data_AF-A0A447X2N8-F1
#
_entry.id   AF-A0A447X2N8-F1
#
_cell.length_a   1.000
_cell.length_b   1.000
_cell.length_c   1.000
_cell.angle_alpha   90.00
_cell.angle_beta   90.00
_cell.angle_gamma   90.00
#
_symmetry.space_group_name_H-M   'P 1'
#
loop_
_entity.id
_entity.type
_entity.pdbx_description
1 polymer ?
#
loop_
_entity_poly.entity_id
_entity_poly.type
_entity_poly.pdbx_seq_one_letter_code
_entity_poly.pdbx_strand_id
1 'polypeptide(L)'
;MAGIPYHAVENYLAKLVNQGESVAICEQIGDPATSKGPVERKVVRIVTPGTISDEALLQERQDNLLAAIWQDSKGFGYATLDISSGRFRLSEPADRETMAAELQRTNPAELLYAEDFAEMSLIEGRRGLRRRPLWEFEIDTARQQLNLQFGTRDLVGFGVENAPRGLCAAGCLLQYAKDTQRTTLPHIRSITMEREQDSIIMDAATRRNLEITQNLAGGAENTLASVLDCTVTPMGSRMLKRWLHMPVRDTRVLLERQQTIGALQDFTAELQPVLRQVGDLERILARLALRTARPRDLARMRHAFQQLPELRAQLENVDSAPVQALREKMGEFAELRDLLERAIIDTPPVLVRDGGVIASGYNEELDEWRALADGATDYLERLEVRERERTGLDTLKVGFNAVHGYYIQISRGQSHLAPINYMRRQTLKNAERYIIPELKSTKIKFSPQKAKHWHWKTTL
;
A
#
# COMPACT_ATOMS: atom_id res chain seq x y z
N MET A 1 -25.79 0.27 19.00
CA MET A 1 -24.41 0.72 18.72
C MET A 1 -23.57 -0.51 18.42
N ALA A 2 -22.84 -0.53 17.31
CA ALA A 2 -21.91 -1.60 16.96
C ALA A 2 -20.48 -1.04 16.89
N GLY A 3 -19.48 -1.90 17.02
CA GLY A 3 -18.08 -1.50 16.96
C GLY A 3 -17.16 -2.71 16.80
N ILE A 4 -15.96 -2.45 16.33
CA ILE A 4 -14.91 -3.46 16.15
C ILE A 4 -13.62 -2.97 16.83
N PRO A 5 -12.77 -3.88 17.32
CA PRO A 5 -11.45 -3.51 17.81
C PRO A 5 -10.58 -2.91 16.69
N TYR A 6 -9.83 -1.84 16.99
CA TYR A 6 -9.00 -1.14 16.01
C TYR A 6 -7.97 -2.05 15.30
N HIS A 7 -7.41 -3.04 16.00
CA HIS A 7 -6.44 -3.98 15.44
C HIS A 7 -7.05 -5.01 14.47
N ALA A 8 -8.39 -5.09 14.38
CA ALA A 8 -9.09 -5.98 13.46
C ALA A 8 -9.62 -5.26 12.21
N VAL A 9 -9.38 -3.95 12.09
CA VAL A 9 -10.00 -3.07 11.08
C VAL A 9 -9.81 -3.57 9.63
N GLU A 10 -8.63 -4.04 9.27
CA GLU A 10 -8.30 -4.50 7.89
C GLU A 10 -9.24 -5.60 7.41
N ASN A 11 -9.56 -6.58 8.26
CA ASN A 11 -10.43 -7.69 7.89
C ASN A 11 -11.87 -7.26 7.62
N TYR A 12 -12.35 -6.22 8.31
CA TYR A 12 -13.69 -5.68 8.08
C TYR A 12 -13.71 -4.75 6.87
N LEU A 13 -12.66 -3.96 6.66
CA LEU A 13 -12.52 -3.13 5.45
C LEU A 13 -12.51 -3.99 4.18
N ALA A 14 -11.81 -5.12 4.18
CA ALA A 14 -11.82 -6.06 3.06
C ALA A 14 -13.24 -6.52 2.71
N LYS A 15 -14.06 -6.86 3.71
CA LYS A 15 -15.44 -7.30 3.50
C LYS A 15 -16.33 -6.18 2.93
N LEU A 16 -16.19 -4.97 3.45
CA LEU A 16 -16.99 -3.82 3.04
C LEU A 16 -16.62 -3.37 1.62
N VAL A 17 -15.32 -3.27 1.32
CA VAL A 17 -14.84 -2.89 -0.02
C VAL A 17 -15.27 -3.90 -1.08
N ASN A 18 -15.24 -5.21 -0.77
CA ASN A 18 -15.73 -6.25 -1.67
C ASN A 18 -17.23 -6.14 -1.98
N GLN A 19 -18.00 -5.46 -1.12
CA GLN A 19 -19.43 -5.16 -1.32
C GLN A 19 -19.65 -3.80 -2.00
N GLY A 20 -18.58 -3.06 -2.33
CA GLY A 20 -18.67 -1.73 -2.94
C GLY A 20 -18.90 -0.59 -1.95
N GLU A 21 -18.80 -0.86 -0.64
CA GLU A 21 -19.05 0.12 0.42
C GLU A 21 -17.83 1.01 0.68
N SER A 22 -18.10 2.28 1.01
CA SER A 22 -17.07 3.25 1.38
C SER A 22 -17.06 3.48 2.89
N VAL A 23 -15.88 3.60 3.48
CA VAL A 23 -15.72 3.74 4.93
C VAL A 23 -14.80 4.92 5.26
N ALA A 24 -15.34 5.94 5.93
CA ALA A 24 -14.55 7.04 6.47
C ALA A 24 -13.89 6.63 7.79
N ILE A 25 -12.56 6.76 7.88
CA ILE A 25 -11.77 6.44 9.07
C ILE A 25 -11.53 7.72 9.86
N CYS A 26 -12.11 7.77 11.05
CA CYS A 26 -12.02 8.91 11.96
C CYS A 26 -11.14 8.58 13.16
N GLU A 27 -10.04 9.31 13.31
CA GLU A 27 -9.03 9.06 14.35
C GLU A 27 -8.98 10.22 15.35
N GLN A 28 -8.43 9.93 16.52
CA GLN A 28 -8.14 10.94 17.55
C GLN A 28 -6.83 11.66 17.23
N ILE A 29 -6.87 13.00 17.21
CA ILE A 29 -5.69 13.82 16.88
C ILE A 29 -5.05 14.41 18.15
N GLY A 30 -5.86 14.82 19.12
CA GLY A 30 -5.39 15.44 20.36
C GLY A 30 -5.05 14.44 21.47
N ASP A 31 -4.33 14.91 22.50
CA ASP A 31 -4.06 14.15 23.71
C ASP A 31 -5.27 14.22 24.67
N PRO A 32 -5.90 13.08 25.03
CA PRO A 32 -6.98 13.03 26.01
C PRO A 32 -6.62 13.65 27.37
N ALA A 33 -5.35 13.56 27.79
CA ALA A 33 -4.90 14.07 29.09
C ALA A 33 -4.94 15.61 29.17
N THR A 34 -4.84 16.29 28.03
CA THR A 34 -4.82 17.77 27.96
C THR A 34 -6.19 18.35 27.56
N SER A 35 -7.15 17.50 27.21
CA SER A 35 -8.46 17.91 26.69
C SER A 35 -9.51 17.93 27.80
N LYS A 36 -10.15 19.08 28.03
CA LYS A 36 -11.26 19.21 29.01
C LYS A 36 -12.57 18.54 28.58
N GLY A 37 -12.75 18.28 27.29
CA GLY A 37 -13.95 17.67 26.69
C GLY A 37 -13.59 16.58 25.68
N PRO A 38 -14.51 16.20 24.78
CA PRO A 38 -14.22 15.26 23.70
C PRO A 38 -13.00 15.70 22.91
N VAL A 39 -12.04 14.78 22.76
CA VAL A 39 -10.81 15.01 22.01
C VAL A 39 -11.14 15.32 20.54
N GLU A 40 -10.35 16.21 19.93
CA GLU A 40 -10.45 16.51 18.51
C GLU A 40 -10.36 15.23 17.68
N ARG A 41 -11.31 15.07 16.76
CA ARG A 41 -11.38 13.94 15.83
C ARG A 41 -11.39 14.42 14.40
N LYS A 42 -10.63 13.74 13.54
CA LYS A 42 -10.60 14.02 12.09
C LYS A 42 -10.78 12.75 11.29
N VAL A 43 -11.46 12.87 10.17
CA VAL A 43 -11.42 11.86 9.11
C VAL A 43 -10.05 11.95 8.45
N VAL A 44 -9.23 10.92 8.63
CA VAL A 44 -7.85 10.86 8.13
C VAL A 44 -7.74 10.18 6.77
N ARG A 45 -8.69 9.32 6.44
CA ARG A 45 -8.75 8.58 5.17
C ARG A 45 -10.18 8.13 4.91
N ILE A 46 -10.58 8.02 3.64
CA ILE A 46 -11.82 7.37 3.22
C ILE A 46 -11.42 6.17 2.37
N VAL A 47 -11.77 4.97 2.82
CA VAL A 47 -11.49 3.73 2.09
C VAL A 47 -12.63 3.49 1.13
N THR A 48 -12.34 3.51 -0.17
CA THR A 48 -13.33 3.32 -1.24
C THR A 48 -12.84 2.27 -2.23
N PRO A 49 -13.72 1.58 -2.97
CA PRO A 49 -13.31 0.49 -3.86
C PRO A 49 -12.27 0.87 -4.91
N GLY A 50 -12.25 2.11 -5.41
CA GLY A 50 -11.28 2.56 -6.41
C GLY A 50 -9.99 3.14 -5.84
N THR A 51 -9.91 3.37 -4.52
CA THR A 51 -8.80 4.13 -3.90
C THR A 51 -7.99 3.33 -2.87
N ILE A 52 -8.14 2.01 -2.88
CA ILE A 52 -7.34 1.08 -2.08
C ILE A 52 -5.93 0.87 -2.67
N SER A 53 -4.92 0.91 -1.80
CA SER A 53 -3.50 0.63 -2.14
C SER A 53 -2.87 -0.45 -1.25
N ASP A 54 -3.59 -0.84 -0.19
CA ASP A 54 -3.18 -1.87 0.76
C ASP A 54 -3.21 -3.25 0.08
N GLU A 55 -2.12 -4.01 0.24
CA GLU A 55 -1.96 -5.33 -0.40
C GLU A 55 -3.08 -6.31 -0.03
N ALA A 56 -3.53 -6.30 1.22
CA ALA A 56 -4.59 -7.19 1.71
C ALA A 56 -5.98 -6.92 1.08
N LEU A 57 -6.17 -5.75 0.44
CA LEU A 57 -7.44 -5.35 -0.17
C LEU A 57 -7.42 -5.53 -1.70
N LEU A 58 -6.26 -5.79 -2.29
CA LEU A 58 -6.06 -5.82 -3.72
C LEU A 58 -5.84 -7.25 -4.23
N GLN A 59 -6.30 -7.50 -5.45
CA GLN A 59 -5.92 -8.71 -6.17
C GLN A 59 -4.58 -8.48 -6.87
N GLU A 60 -3.62 -9.40 -6.73
CA GLU A 60 -2.26 -9.22 -7.23
C GLU A 60 -2.22 -9.02 -8.76
N ARG A 61 -2.92 -9.85 -9.52
CA ARG A 61 -2.83 -9.90 -10.99
C ARG A 61 -3.93 -9.10 -11.72
N GLN A 62 -4.64 -8.22 -11.02
CA GLN A 62 -5.68 -7.37 -11.60
C GLN A 62 -5.46 -5.90 -11.23
N ASP A 63 -5.70 -5.01 -12.19
CA ASP A 63 -5.73 -3.57 -11.93
C ASP A 63 -7.01 -3.22 -11.15
N ASN A 64 -6.92 -2.22 -10.27
CA ASN A 64 -8.05 -1.72 -9.50
C ASN A 64 -8.21 -0.21 -9.75
N LEU A 65 -8.96 0.13 -10.79
CA LEU A 65 -9.04 1.51 -11.30
C LEU A 65 -10.17 2.30 -10.64
N LEU A 66 -9.86 3.53 -10.26
CA LEU A 66 -10.84 4.61 -10.11
C LEU A 66 -11.05 5.23 -11.49
N ALA A 67 -12.30 5.51 -11.84
CA ALA A 67 -12.63 6.23 -13.07
C ALA A 67 -13.61 7.37 -12.83
N ALA A 68 -13.57 8.36 -13.70
CA ALA A 68 -14.56 9.43 -13.78
C ALA A 68 -15.07 9.54 -15.22
N ILE A 69 -16.38 9.67 -15.35
CA ILE A 69 -17.07 9.84 -16.63
C ILE A 69 -17.93 11.10 -16.61
N TRP A 70 -17.89 11.83 -17.71
CA TRP A 70 -18.68 13.04 -17.94
C TRP A 70 -19.20 13.03 -19.39
N GLN A 71 -20.34 13.68 -19.61
CA GLN A 71 -21.00 13.75 -20.91
C GLN A 71 -21.38 15.20 -21.20
N ASP A 72 -21.16 15.63 -22.45
CA ASP A 72 -21.74 16.85 -22.99
C ASP A 72 -22.63 16.55 -24.20
N SER A 73 -23.07 17.60 -24.90
CA SER A 73 -23.93 17.46 -26.08
C SER A 73 -23.23 16.82 -27.30
N LYS A 74 -21.90 16.67 -27.28
CA LYS A 74 -21.10 16.20 -28.42
C LYS A 74 -20.43 14.86 -28.17
N GLY A 75 -20.31 14.41 -26.93
CA GLY A 75 -19.73 13.12 -26.59
C GLY A 75 -19.32 13.06 -25.12
N PHE A 76 -18.20 12.40 -24.84
CA PHE A 76 -17.82 12.08 -23.48
C PHE A 76 -16.41 12.53 -23.11
N GLY A 77 -16.23 12.76 -21.81
CA GLY A 77 -14.92 12.85 -21.15
C GLY A 77 -14.74 11.66 -20.21
N TYR A 78 -13.57 11.02 -20.26
CA TYR A 78 -13.28 9.87 -19.41
C TYR A 78 -11.86 9.93 -18.87
N ALA A 79 -11.69 9.58 -17.60
CA ALA A 79 -10.39 9.51 -16.96
C ALA A 79 -10.30 8.27 -16.08
N THR A 80 -9.11 7.68 -15.99
CA THR A 80 -8.82 6.57 -15.09
C THR A 80 -7.53 6.79 -14.32
N LEU A 81 -7.52 6.32 -13.08
CA LEU A 81 -6.35 6.31 -12.20
C LEU A 81 -6.22 4.96 -11.54
N ASP A 82 -5.01 4.41 -11.65
CA ASP A 82 -4.56 3.37 -10.73
C ASP A 82 -3.82 4.03 -9.58
N ILE A 83 -4.47 4.14 -8.41
CA ILE A 83 -3.88 4.76 -7.22
C ILE A 83 -2.63 4.01 -6.74
N SER A 84 -2.54 2.71 -7.06
CA SER A 84 -1.47 1.81 -6.64
C SER A 84 -0.26 1.79 -7.57
N SER A 85 -0.29 2.55 -8.67
CA SER A 85 0.86 2.75 -9.57
C SER A 85 1.09 4.21 -9.96
N GLY A 86 0.10 5.08 -9.78
CA GLY A 86 0.13 6.48 -10.22
C GLY A 86 -0.20 6.64 -11.72
N ARG A 87 -0.59 5.57 -12.41
CA ARG A 87 -0.95 5.62 -13.83
C ARG A 87 -2.26 6.39 -14.01
N PHE A 88 -2.15 7.61 -14.54
CA PHE A 88 -3.28 8.50 -14.81
C PHE A 88 -3.48 8.66 -16.33
N ARG A 89 -4.69 8.37 -16.83
CA ARG A 89 -5.07 8.45 -18.24
C ARG A 89 -6.35 9.23 -18.43
N LEU A 90 -6.49 9.85 -19.61
CA LEU A 90 -7.75 10.42 -20.08
C LEU A 90 -8.03 10.04 -21.53
N SER A 91 -9.29 10.03 -21.92
CA SER A 91 -9.76 9.87 -23.29
C SER A 91 -11.02 10.69 -23.52
N GLU A 92 -11.35 10.94 -24.79
CA GLU A 92 -12.59 11.63 -25.18
C GLU A 92 -13.39 10.80 -26.19
N PRO A 93 -14.07 9.71 -25.76
CA PRO A 93 -14.87 8.89 -26.66
C PRO A 93 -15.94 9.72 -27.38
N ALA A 94 -15.99 9.57 -28.70
CA ALA A 94 -16.89 10.35 -29.55
C ALA A 94 -18.37 9.96 -29.37
N ASP A 95 -18.64 8.67 -29.23
CA ASP A 95 -20.00 8.11 -29.22
C ASP A 95 -20.24 7.10 -28.10
N ARG A 96 -21.49 6.65 -28.00
CA ARG A 96 -21.99 5.75 -26.96
C ARG A 96 -21.32 4.38 -27.03
N GLU A 97 -21.13 3.86 -28.23
CA GLU A 97 -20.52 2.56 -28.49
C GLU A 97 -19.05 2.54 -28.07
N THR A 98 -18.30 3.59 -28.42
CA THR A 98 -16.90 3.75 -28.02
C THR A 98 -16.78 3.91 -26.50
N MET A 99 -17.67 4.68 -25.87
CA MET A 99 -17.69 4.79 -24.40
C MET A 99 -18.00 3.44 -23.72
N ALA A 100 -18.95 2.67 -24.24
CA ALA A 100 -19.25 1.35 -23.73
C ALA A 100 -18.04 0.40 -23.82
N ALA A 101 -17.33 0.44 -24.96
CA ALA A 101 -16.10 -0.33 -25.16
C ALA A 101 -15.00 0.09 -24.18
N GLU A 102 -14.85 1.38 -23.91
CA GLU A 102 -13.89 1.91 -22.92
C GLU A 102 -14.22 1.46 -21.50
N LEU A 103 -15.48 1.56 -21.07
CA LEU A 103 -15.93 1.07 -19.75
C LEU A 103 -15.71 -0.43 -19.57
N GLN A 104 -15.85 -1.23 -20.65
CA GLN A 104 -15.53 -2.65 -20.61
C GLN A 104 -14.02 -2.90 -20.56
N ARG A 105 -13.23 -2.12 -21.32
CA ARG A 105 -11.76 -2.23 -21.36
C ARG A 105 -11.13 -1.92 -20.01
N THR A 106 -11.53 -0.82 -19.37
CA THR A 106 -10.94 -0.36 -18.11
C THR A 106 -11.58 -1.00 -16.89
N ASN A 107 -12.83 -1.44 -16.99
CA ASN A 107 -13.58 -2.17 -15.95
C ASN A 107 -13.38 -1.59 -14.52
N PRO A 108 -13.67 -0.29 -14.30
CA PRO A 108 -13.34 0.38 -13.06
C PRO A 108 -13.96 -0.30 -11.84
N ALA A 109 -13.23 -0.29 -10.72
CA ALA A 109 -13.73 -0.75 -9.43
C ALA A 109 -14.71 0.28 -8.82
N GLU A 110 -14.50 1.56 -9.15
CA GLU A 110 -15.34 2.67 -8.73
C GLU A 110 -15.45 3.70 -9.86
N LEU A 111 -16.67 4.16 -10.15
CA LEU A 111 -16.99 5.06 -11.25
C LEU A 111 -17.71 6.31 -10.74
N LEU A 112 -17.00 7.44 -10.78
CA LEU A 112 -17.53 8.77 -10.54
C LEU A 112 -18.26 9.25 -11.80
N TYR A 113 -19.48 9.76 -11.65
CA TYR A 113 -20.24 10.29 -12.79
C TYR A 113 -20.97 11.57 -12.41
N ALA A 114 -21.05 12.51 -13.35
CA ALA A 114 -21.75 13.78 -13.15
C ALA A 114 -23.26 13.59 -12.97
N GLU A 115 -23.88 14.46 -12.17
CA GLU A 115 -25.29 14.34 -11.83
C GLU A 115 -26.25 14.54 -13.03
N ASP A 116 -25.81 15.25 -14.06
CA ASP A 116 -26.55 15.52 -15.30
C ASP A 116 -26.30 14.49 -16.42
N PHE A 117 -25.62 13.38 -16.10
CA PHE A 117 -25.32 12.32 -17.07
C PHE A 117 -26.60 11.74 -17.70
N ALA A 118 -26.71 11.84 -19.03
CA ALA A 118 -27.94 11.50 -19.75
C ALA A 118 -28.01 10.01 -20.12
N GLU A 119 -26.90 9.42 -20.58
CA GLU A 119 -26.83 8.04 -21.07
C GLU A 119 -26.70 7.00 -19.93
N MET A 120 -27.61 7.03 -18.96
CA MET A 120 -27.56 6.18 -17.76
C MET A 120 -27.45 4.68 -18.07
N SER A 121 -27.97 4.23 -19.22
CA SER A 121 -27.86 2.84 -19.70
C SER A 121 -26.42 2.33 -19.81
N LEU A 122 -25.42 3.21 -19.95
CA LEU A 122 -24.00 2.84 -19.98
C LEU A 122 -23.43 2.49 -18.60
N ILE A 123 -23.97 3.08 -17.54
CA ILE A 123 -23.39 3.04 -16.18
C ILE A 123 -24.27 2.33 -15.16
N GLU A 124 -25.57 2.19 -15.42
CA GLU A 124 -26.50 1.46 -14.56
C GLU A 124 -26.05 0.02 -14.33
N GLY A 125 -26.21 -0.46 -13.09
CA GLY A 125 -25.82 -1.82 -12.70
C GLY A 125 -24.31 -2.06 -12.57
N ARG A 126 -23.45 -1.08 -12.87
CA ARG A 126 -22.02 -1.21 -12.61
C ARG A 126 -21.73 -1.08 -11.10
N ARG A 127 -20.69 -1.77 -10.65
CA ARG A 127 -20.23 -1.69 -9.25
C ARG A 127 -19.63 -0.32 -8.95
N GLY A 128 -19.69 0.09 -7.68
CA GLY A 128 -18.99 1.27 -7.19
C GLY A 128 -19.43 2.58 -7.86
N LEU A 129 -20.70 2.71 -8.27
CA LEU A 129 -21.20 3.97 -8.84
C LEU A 129 -21.20 5.09 -7.79
N ARG A 130 -20.75 6.28 -8.17
CA ARG A 130 -20.73 7.48 -7.33
C ARG A 130 -21.24 8.69 -8.12
N ARG A 131 -22.46 9.12 -7.83
CA ARG A 131 -23.03 10.37 -8.37
C ARG A 131 -22.28 11.55 -7.77
N ARG A 132 -21.77 12.45 -8.60
CA ARG A 132 -20.97 13.62 -8.23
C ARG A 132 -21.63 14.92 -8.72
N PRO A 133 -21.52 16.02 -7.94
CA PRO A 133 -22.04 17.33 -8.37
C PRO A 133 -21.36 17.83 -9.63
N LEU A 134 -22.08 18.63 -10.43
CA LEU A 134 -21.54 19.15 -11.70
C LEU A 134 -20.30 20.05 -11.52
N TRP A 135 -20.21 20.78 -10.41
CA TRP A 135 -19.08 21.68 -10.12
C TRP A 135 -17.74 20.94 -9.96
N GLU A 136 -17.75 19.64 -9.64
CA GLU A 136 -16.51 18.84 -9.58
C GLU A 136 -15.90 18.60 -10.98
N PHE A 137 -16.68 18.80 -12.05
CA PHE A 137 -16.27 18.65 -13.45
C PHE A 137 -16.01 19.99 -14.15
N GLU A 138 -15.86 21.07 -13.40
CA GLU A 138 -15.58 22.39 -13.96
C GLU A 138 -14.13 22.47 -14.50
N ILE A 139 -13.98 23.00 -15.72
CA ILE A 139 -12.72 22.93 -16.50
C ILE A 139 -11.60 23.78 -15.90
N ASP A 140 -11.88 24.98 -15.40
CA ASP A 140 -10.87 25.88 -14.87
C ASP A 140 -10.30 25.32 -13.56
N THR A 141 -11.17 24.77 -12.71
CA THR A 141 -10.83 24.05 -11.48
C THR A 141 -10.02 22.80 -11.80
N ALA A 142 -10.42 22.03 -12.82
CA ALA A 142 -9.66 20.86 -13.26
C ALA A 142 -8.24 21.23 -13.71
N ARG A 143 -8.10 22.24 -14.58
CA ARG A 143 -6.78 22.75 -15.03
C ARG A 143 -5.94 23.21 -13.84
N GLN A 144 -6.53 23.97 -12.92
CA GLN A 144 -5.82 24.47 -11.74
C GLN A 144 -5.33 23.32 -10.85
N GLN A 145 -6.17 22.33 -10.55
CA GLN A 145 -5.82 21.22 -9.68
C GLN A 145 -4.78 20.27 -10.30
N LEU A 146 -4.90 20.00 -11.61
CA LEU A 146 -3.94 19.18 -12.36
C LEU A 146 -2.57 19.87 -12.44
N ASN A 147 -2.53 21.16 -12.80
CA ASN A 147 -1.27 21.92 -12.82
C ASN A 147 -0.61 22.00 -11.44
N LEU A 148 -1.41 22.23 -10.39
CA LEU A 148 -0.91 22.21 -9.01
C LEU A 148 -0.33 20.85 -8.63
N GLN A 149 -0.98 19.75 -9.02
CA GLN A 149 -0.51 18.39 -8.76
C GLN A 149 0.79 18.06 -9.50
N PHE A 150 0.92 18.50 -10.76
CA PHE A 150 2.10 18.21 -11.58
C PHE A 150 3.23 19.23 -11.44
N GLY A 151 2.99 20.36 -10.76
CA GLY A 151 3.96 21.45 -10.62
C GLY A 151 4.22 22.17 -11.94
N THR A 152 3.24 22.23 -12.83
CA THR A 152 3.34 22.83 -14.16
C THR A 152 2.51 24.12 -14.27
N ARG A 153 2.83 24.98 -15.24
CA ARG A 153 2.04 26.19 -15.54
C ARG A 153 0.84 25.88 -16.43
N ASP A 154 1.03 24.97 -17.36
CA ASP A 154 0.04 24.47 -18.31
C ASP A 154 0.24 22.95 -18.51
N LEU A 155 -0.67 22.31 -19.24
CA LEU A 155 -0.65 20.87 -19.50
C LEU A 155 -0.19 20.54 -20.93
N VAL A 156 0.48 21.48 -21.61
CA VAL A 156 0.96 21.32 -23.00
C VAL A 156 1.96 20.17 -23.09
N GLY A 157 2.89 20.08 -22.13
CA GLY A 157 3.91 19.02 -22.07
C GLY A 157 3.36 17.61 -21.91
N PHE A 158 2.12 17.46 -21.43
CA PHE A 158 1.43 16.17 -21.30
C PHE A 158 0.58 15.84 -22.53
N GLY A 159 0.44 16.78 -23.47
CA GLY A 159 -0.37 16.60 -24.68
C GLY A 159 -1.88 16.57 -24.43
N VAL A 160 -2.34 17.13 -23.29
CA VAL A 160 -3.76 17.10 -22.87
C VAL A 160 -4.43 18.47 -22.82
N GLU A 161 -3.69 19.56 -23.03
CA GLU A 161 -4.20 20.95 -22.95
C GLU A 161 -5.46 21.17 -23.80
N ASN A 162 -5.54 20.48 -24.95
CA ASN A 162 -6.61 20.56 -25.95
C ASN A 162 -7.75 19.56 -25.74
N ALA A 163 -7.78 18.81 -24.64
CA ALA A 163 -8.79 17.78 -24.36
C ALA A 163 -9.69 18.18 -23.16
N PRO A 164 -10.49 19.26 -23.28
CA PRO A 164 -11.26 19.79 -22.17
C PRO A 164 -12.25 18.78 -21.58
N ARG A 165 -12.86 17.91 -22.40
CA ARG A 165 -13.84 16.93 -21.89
C ARG A 165 -13.15 15.90 -21.00
N GLY A 166 -11.99 15.40 -21.45
CA GLY A 166 -11.15 14.50 -20.66
C GLY A 166 -10.60 15.17 -19.40
N LEU A 167 -10.23 16.46 -19.49
CA LEU A 167 -9.75 17.24 -18.34
C LEU A 167 -10.83 17.43 -17.26
N CYS A 168 -12.08 17.69 -17.63
CA CYS A 168 -13.19 17.77 -16.66
C CYS A 168 -13.32 16.48 -15.83
N ALA A 169 -13.30 15.32 -16.50
CA ALA A 169 -13.32 14.02 -15.83
C ALA A 169 -12.07 13.81 -14.95
N ALA A 170 -10.88 14.14 -15.45
CA ALA A 170 -9.63 14.04 -14.69
C ALA A 170 -9.62 14.96 -13.46
N GLY A 171 -10.22 16.14 -13.55
CA GLY A 171 -10.37 17.09 -12.44
C GLY A 171 -11.19 16.52 -11.29
N CYS A 172 -12.38 15.98 -11.58
CA CYS A 172 -13.22 15.30 -10.57
C CYS A 172 -12.46 14.11 -9.96
N LEU A 173 -11.83 13.30 -10.80
CA LEU A 173 -11.07 12.13 -10.37
C LEU A 173 -9.94 12.49 -9.39
N LEU A 174 -9.15 13.53 -9.70
CA LEU A 174 -8.04 13.98 -8.86
C LEU A 174 -8.55 14.55 -7.53
N GLN A 175 -9.64 15.33 -7.55
CA GLN A 175 -10.25 15.86 -6.33
C GLN A 175 -10.69 14.71 -5.40
N TYR A 176 -11.33 13.68 -5.97
CA TYR A 176 -11.75 12.49 -5.22
C TYR A 176 -10.56 11.70 -4.65
N ALA A 177 -9.50 11.51 -5.44
CA ALA A 177 -8.28 10.87 -4.97
C ALA A 177 -7.63 11.66 -3.81
N LYS A 178 -7.62 12.99 -3.88
CA LYS A 178 -7.10 13.84 -2.79
C LYS A 178 -7.96 13.75 -1.53
N ASP A 179 -9.29 13.80 -1.64
CA ASP A 179 -10.17 13.73 -0.46
C ASP A 179 -10.19 12.35 0.21
N THR A 180 -10.06 11.28 -0.57
CA THR A 180 -9.98 9.91 -0.01
C THR A 180 -8.66 9.63 0.69
N GLN A 181 -7.53 10.09 0.13
CA GLN A 181 -6.20 9.83 0.72
C GLN A 181 -5.76 10.89 1.74
N ARG A 182 -6.25 12.13 1.64
CA ARG A 182 -5.94 13.28 2.53
C ARG A 182 -4.46 13.54 2.78
N THR A 183 -3.64 13.16 1.82
CA THR A 183 -2.18 13.29 1.81
C THR A 183 -1.72 13.77 0.44
N THR A 184 -0.47 14.20 0.33
CA THR A 184 0.14 14.47 -0.98
C THR A 184 0.23 13.18 -1.79
N LEU A 185 0.06 13.26 -3.11
CA LEU A 185 0.11 12.10 -4.02
C LEU A 185 1.32 12.19 -4.98
N PRO A 186 2.58 12.09 -4.50
CA PRO A 186 3.77 12.43 -5.31
C PRO A 186 4.10 11.42 -6.42
N HIS A 187 3.49 10.23 -6.39
CA HIS A 187 3.60 9.24 -7.47
C HIS A 187 2.72 9.59 -8.67
N ILE A 188 1.69 10.42 -8.51
CA ILE A 188 0.86 10.94 -9.61
C ILE A 188 1.52 12.18 -10.19
N ARG A 189 2.48 11.95 -11.11
CA ARG A 189 3.35 12.99 -11.68
C ARG A 189 3.11 13.31 -13.16
N SER A 190 2.18 12.61 -13.80
CA SER A 190 1.91 12.75 -15.23
C SER A 190 0.51 12.24 -15.55
N ILE A 191 -0.07 12.78 -16.61
CA ILE A 191 -1.30 12.31 -17.25
C ILE A 191 -1.04 12.11 -18.75
N THR A 192 -1.76 11.19 -19.37
CA THR A 192 -1.60 10.90 -20.80
C THR A 192 -2.96 10.75 -21.46
N MET A 193 -3.14 11.38 -22.63
CA MET A 193 -4.32 11.18 -23.47
C MET A 193 -4.17 9.86 -24.26
N GLU A 194 -5.19 9.02 -24.19
CA GLU A 194 -5.36 7.86 -25.06
C GLU A 194 -6.20 8.29 -26.27
N ARG A 195 -5.58 8.32 -27.45
CA ARG A 195 -6.27 8.69 -28.69
C ARG A 195 -6.76 7.46 -29.43
N GLU A 196 -7.92 7.58 -30.05
CA GLU A 196 -8.52 6.53 -30.88
C GLU A 196 -7.56 6.00 -31.96
N GLN A 197 -6.80 6.89 -32.61
CA GLN A 197 -5.86 6.53 -33.67
C GLN A 197 -4.60 5.77 -33.20
N ASP A 198 -4.28 5.80 -31.91
CA ASP A 198 -3.03 5.22 -31.38
C ASP A 198 -3.18 3.71 -31.10
N SER A 199 -4.41 3.19 -31.11
CA SER A 199 -4.72 1.80 -30.78
C SER A 199 -5.78 1.18 -31.71
N ILE A 200 -5.86 -0.14 -31.71
CA ILE A 200 -6.98 -0.86 -32.34
C ILE A 200 -8.18 -0.79 -31.41
N ILE A 201 -9.22 -0.07 -31.85
CA ILE A 201 -10.50 -0.02 -31.15
C ILE A 201 -11.21 -1.36 -31.35
N MET A 202 -11.52 -2.01 -30.24
CA MET A 202 -12.34 -3.22 -30.20
C MET A 202 -13.60 -2.88 -29.43
N ASP A 203 -14.75 -3.10 -30.07
CA ASP A 203 -16.04 -2.93 -29.42
C ASP A 203 -16.24 -3.92 -28.26
N ALA A 204 -17.32 -3.69 -27.50
CA ALA A 204 -17.68 -4.49 -26.35
C ALA A 204 -17.86 -5.99 -26.70
N ALA A 205 -18.55 -6.26 -27.81
CA ALA A 205 -18.84 -7.61 -28.28
C ALA A 205 -17.56 -8.36 -28.69
N THR A 206 -16.66 -7.72 -29.43
CA THR A 206 -15.37 -8.27 -29.86
C THR A 206 -14.54 -8.69 -28.64
N ARG A 207 -14.41 -7.82 -27.63
CA ARG A 207 -13.64 -8.14 -26.42
C ARG A 207 -14.19 -9.34 -25.66
N ARG A 208 -15.52 -9.45 -25.59
CA ARG A 208 -16.21 -10.56 -24.93
C ARG A 208 -16.08 -11.85 -25.73
N ASN A 209 -16.25 -11.81 -27.04
CA ASN A 209 -16.21 -12.98 -27.91
C ASN A 209 -14.79 -13.52 -28.12
N LEU A 210 -13.77 -12.66 -28.05
CA LEU A 210 -12.36 -13.07 -28.09
C LEU A 210 -11.84 -13.58 -26.74
N GLU A 211 -12.67 -13.55 -25.68
CA GLU A 211 -12.35 -14.05 -24.34
C GLU A 211 -10.95 -13.61 -23.86
N ILE A 212 -10.63 -12.32 -24.01
CA ILE A 212 -9.25 -11.82 -23.85
C ILE A 212 -8.74 -12.08 -22.43
N THR A 213 -9.51 -11.66 -21.42
CA THR A 213 -9.19 -11.87 -19.98
C THR A 213 -10.33 -12.51 -19.19
N GLN A 214 -11.51 -12.63 -19.80
CA GLN A 214 -12.69 -13.19 -19.17
C GLN A 214 -13.44 -14.04 -20.21
N ASN A 215 -13.81 -15.25 -19.85
CA ASN A 215 -14.60 -16.14 -20.70
C ASN A 215 -16.08 -15.74 -20.73
N LEU A 216 -16.86 -16.32 -21.63
CA LEU A 216 -18.29 -15.99 -21.81
C LEU A 216 -19.15 -16.27 -20.58
N ALA A 217 -18.72 -17.21 -19.72
CA ALA A 217 -19.35 -17.55 -18.45
C ALA A 217 -18.94 -16.63 -17.29
N GLY A 218 -17.96 -15.74 -17.51
CA GLY A 218 -17.48 -14.77 -16.54
C GLY A 218 -16.26 -15.20 -15.73
N GLY A 219 -15.73 -16.40 -15.96
CA GLY A 219 -14.51 -16.92 -15.34
C GLY A 219 -13.22 -16.45 -16.05
N ALA A 220 -12.07 -16.84 -15.49
CA ALA A 220 -10.75 -16.49 -16.03
C ALA A 220 -10.10 -17.64 -16.82
N GLU A 221 -10.70 -18.83 -16.78
CA GLU A 221 -10.22 -20.05 -17.41
C GLU A 221 -10.42 -20.00 -18.94
N ASN A 222 -9.51 -20.64 -19.67
CA ASN A 222 -9.55 -20.78 -21.14
C ASN A 222 -9.62 -19.45 -21.91
N THR A 223 -9.07 -18.38 -21.32
CA THR A 223 -8.95 -17.06 -21.95
C THR A 223 -7.62 -16.91 -22.67
N LEU A 224 -7.49 -15.94 -23.59
CA LEU A 224 -6.21 -15.62 -24.21
C LEU A 224 -5.14 -15.31 -23.15
N ALA A 225 -5.50 -14.55 -22.13
CA ALA A 225 -4.61 -14.24 -21.02
C ALA A 225 -4.19 -15.50 -20.24
N SER A 226 -5.08 -16.48 -20.03
CA SER A 226 -4.71 -17.73 -19.33
C SER A 226 -3.64 -18.54 -20.08
N VAL A 227 -3.58 -18.43 -21.41
CA VAL A 227 -2.57 -19.09 -22.25
C VAL A 227 -1.25 -18.30 -22.26
N LEU A 228 -1.32 -16.97 -22.36
CA LEU A 228 -0.13 -16.12 -22.54
C LEU A 228 0.51 -15.65 -21.23
N ASP A 229 -0.24 -15.58 -20.12
CA ASP A 229 0.23 -15.02 -18.85
C ASP A 229 1.04 -16.02 -18.03
N CYS A 230 2.24 -16.33 -18.52
CA CYS A 230 3.30 -17.01 -17.76
C CYS A 230 4.23 -16.00 -17.05
N THR A 231 3.76 -14.79 -16.80
CA THR A 231 4.59 -13.77 -16.13
C THR A 231 4.90 -14.16 -14.69
N VAL A 232 6.09 -13.79 -14.24
CA VAL A 232 6.62 -14.15 -12.91
C VAL A 232 6.43 -13.06 -11.85
N THR A 233 5.96 -11.87 -12.23
CA THR A 233 5.64 -10.77 -11.30
C THR A 233 4.20 -10.30 -11.47
N PRO A 234 3.54 -9.85 -10.39
CA PRO A 234 2.17 -9.31 -10.47
C PRO A 234 2.05 -8.10 -11.41
N MET A 235 3.00 -7.16 -11.35
CA MET A 235 3.02 -5.98 -12.23
C MET A 235 3.19 -6.35 -13.72
N GLY A 236 3.95 -7.41 -14.01
CA GLY A 236 4.09 -7.96 -15.37
C GLY A 236 2.77 -8.53 -15.89
N SER A 237 2.07 -9.32 -15.08
CA SER A 237 0.74 -9.87 -15.42
C SER A 237 -0.26 -8.76 -15.73
N ARG A 238 -0.35 -7.74 -14.87
CA ARG A 238 -1.22 -6.57 -15.08
C ARG A 238 -0.85 -5.84 -16.38
N MET A 239 0.44 -5.63 -16.64
CA MET A 239 0.91 -4.97 -17.86
C MET A 239 0.55 -5.74 -19.14
N LEU A 240 0.75 -7.06 -19.15
CA LEU A 240 0.40 -7.91 -20.29
C LEU A 240 -1.08 -7.80 -20.62
N LYS A 241 -1.96 -7.92 -19.62
CA LYS A 241 -3.42 -7.81 -19.81
C LYS A 241 -3.82 -6.45 -20.38
N ARG A 242 -3.16 -5.36 -19.96
CA ARG A 242 -3.36 -4.04 -20.57
C ARG A 242 -2.97 -4.01 -22.04
N TRP A 243 -1.84 -4.61 -22.41
CA TRP A 243 -1.40 -4.67 -23.81
C TRP A 243 -2.36 -5.48 -24.67
N LEU A 244 -2.83 -6.63 -24.18
CA LEU A 244 -3.83 -7.45 -24.89
C LEU A 244 -5.13 -6.68 -25.13
N HIS A 245 -5.55 -5.86 -24.16
CA HIS A 245 -6.74 -5.02 -24.28
C HIS A 245 -6.55 -3.71 -25.05
N MET A 246 -5.31 -3.32 -25.34
CA MET A 246 -4.99 -2.08 -26.06
C MET A 246 -3.86 -2.33 -27.06
N PRO A 247 -4.13 -3.02 -28.18
CA PRO A 247 -3.15 -3.22 -29.23
C PRO A 247 -2.74 -1.87 -29.82
N VAL A 248 -1.44 -1.58 -29.81
CA VAL A 248 -0.90 -0.30 -30.31
C VAL A 248 -0.75 -0.30 -31.83
N ARG A 249 -0.86 0.87 -32.45
CA ARG A 249 -0.72 1.05 -33.91
C ARG A 249 0.62 1.61 -34.35
N ASP A 250 1.43 2.10 -33.42
CA ASP A 250 2.78 2.62 -33.72
C ASP A 250 3.71 1.48 -34.16
N THR A 251 4.06 1.48 -35.44
CA THR A 251 4.94 0.47 -36.05
C THR A 251 6.30 0.40 -35.37
N ARG A 252 6.84 1.52 -34.92
CA ARG A 252 8.15 1.54 -34.24
C ARG A 252 8.07 0.75 -32.93
N VAL A 253 7.04 1.00 -32.12
CA VAL A 253 6.82 0.29 -30.85
C VAL A 253 6.63 -1.22 -31.09
N LEU A 254 5.91 -1.59 -32.15
CA LEU A 254 5.69 -3.00 -32.51
C LEU A 254 7.01 -3.69 -32.89
N LEU A 255 7.84 -3.05 -33.73
CA LEU A 255 9.14 -3.58 -34.14
C LEU A 255 10.10 -3.71 -32.96
N GLU A 256 10.19 -2.69 -32.09
CA GLU A 256 11.03 -2.73 -30.88
C GLU A 256 10.61 -3.88 -29.95
N ARG A 257 9.31 -4.13 -29.79
CA ARG A 257 8.81 -5.29 -29.02
C ARG A 257 9.16 -6.62 -29.67
N GLN A 258 9.01 -6.75 -30.99
CA GLN A 258 9.36 -7.98 -31.71
C GLN A 258 10.86 -8.29 -31.62
N GLN A 259 11.71 -7.28 -31.80
CA GLN A 259 13.15 -7.39 -31.64
C GLN A 259 13.53 -7.81 -30.22
N THR A 260 12.89 -7.22 -29.21
CA THR A 260 13.08 -7.59 -27.80
C THR A 260 12.71 -9.05 -27.55
N ILE A 261 11.56 -9.49 -28.08
CA ILE A 261 11.11 -10.89 -27.93
C ILE A 261 12.13 -11.84 -28.57
N GLY A 262 12.56 -11.59 -29.81
CA GLY A 262 13.53 -12.43 -30.51
C GLY A 262 14.87 -12.51 -29.77
N ALA A 263 15.40 -11.36 -29.33
CA ALA A 263 16.71 -11.30 -28.67
C ALA A 263 16.74 -11.95 -27.28
N LEU A 264 15.60 -12.06 -26.59
CA LEU A 264 15.53 -12.61 -25.24
C LEU A 264 15.12 -14.09 -25.17
N GLN A 265 14.84 -14.76 -26.29
CA GLN A 265 14.35 -16.16 -26.30
C GLN A 265 15.27 -17.11 -25.54
N ASP A 266 16.57 -17.03 -25.78
CA ASP A 266 17.58 -17.92 -25.18
C ASP A 266 17.88 -17.59 -23.71
N PHE A 267 17.51 -16.39 -23.24
CA PHE A 267 17.79 -15.89 -21.89
C PHE A 267 16.60 -16.08 -20.92
N THR A 268 15.46 -16.55 -21.41
CA THR A 268 14.20 -16.62 -20.63
C THR A 268 14.33 -17.44 -19.35
N ALA A 269 15.00 -18.59 -19.41
CA ALA A 269 15.16 -19.51 -18.28
C ALA A 269 16.00 -18.92 -17.13
N GLU A 270 16.95 -18.04 -17.45
CA GLU A 270 17.84 -17.39 -16.48
C GLU A 270 17.20 -16.12 -15.90
N LEU A 271 16.53 -15.33 -16.75
CA LEU A 271 15.90 -14.07 -16.35
C LEU A 271 14.67 -14.27 -15.46
N GLN A 272 13.83 -15.28 -15.75
CA GLN A 272 12.56 -15.46 -15.06
C GLN A 272 12.70 -15.70 -13.54
N PRO A 273 13.61 -16.57 -13.05
CA PRO A 273 13.82 -16.76 -11.62
C PRO A 273 14.23 -15.47 -10.91
N VAL A 274 15.09 -14.66 -11.53
CA VAL A 274 15.60 -13.39 -10.95
C VAL A 274 14.51 -12.32 -10.95
N LEU A 275 13.78 -12.16 -12.07
CA LEU A 275 12.63 -11.25 -12.15
C LEU A 275 11.54 -11.59 -11.13
N ARG A 276 11.33 -12.88 -10.82
CA ARG A 276 10.36 -13.30 -9.79
C ARG A 276 10.68 -12.68 -8.42
N GLN A 277 11.96 -12.58 -8.06
CA GLN A 277 12.40 -12.04 -6.77
C GLN A 277 12.19 -10.51 -6.66
N VAL A 278 12.05 -9.80 -7.78
CA VAL A 278 11.68 -8.37 -7.79
C VAL A 278 10.27 -8.16 -7.23
N GLY A 279 9.35 -9.10 -7.47
CA GLY A 279 7.98 -9.04 -6.94
C GLY A 279 7.15 -7.86 -7.48
N ASP A 280 6.26 -7.32 -6.66
CA ASP A 280 5.36 -6.20 -7.00
C ASP A 280 5.91 -4.84 -6.51
N LEU A 281 7.06 -4.45 -7.08
CA LEU A 281 7.72 -3.19 -6.73
C LEU A 281 6.83 -1.97 -7.04
N GLU A 282 5.99 -2.04 -8.09
CA GLU A 282 5.06 -0.97 -8.49
C GLU A 282 4.13 -0.58 -7.32
N ARG A 283 3.44 -1.55 -6.70
CA ARG A 283 2.51 -1.27 -5.60
C ARG A 283 3.22 -0.91 -4.29
N ILE A 284 4.41 -1.45 -4.05
CA ILE A 284 5.25 -1.07 -2.92
C ILE A 284 5.61 0.43 -3.02
N LEU A 285 6.00 0.90 -4.21
CA LEU A 285 6.35 2.31 -4.43
C LEU A 285 5.15 3.25 -4.26
N ALA A 286 3.94 2.82 -4.60
CA ALA A 286 2.73 3.61 -4.30
C ALA A 286 2.46 3.71 -2.79
N ARG A 287 2.64 2.63 -2.03
CA ARG A 287 2.56 2.70 -0.56
C ARG A 287 3.67 3.54 0.05
N LEU A 288 4.87 3.52 -0.52
CA LEU A 288 5.96 4.42 -0.12
C LEU A 288 5.55 5.89 -0.35
N ALA A 289 5.00 6.21 -1.52
CA ALA A 289 4.52 7.55 -1.87
C ALA A 289 3.40 8.04 -0.95
N LEU A 290 2.49 7.16 -0.54
CA LEU A 290 1.40 7.44 0.40
C LEU A 290 1.83 7.38 1.88
N ARG A 291 3.11 7.07 2.16
CA ARG A 291 3.63 6.86 3.53
C ARG A 291 2.88 5.78 4.33
N THR A 292 2.36 4.76 3.63
CA THR A 292 1.68 3.61 4.22
C THR A 292 2.45 2.29 4.05
N ALA A 293 3.66 2.36 3.48
CA ALA A 293 4.54 1.20 3.33
C ALA A 293 4.87 0.57 4.69
N ARG A 294 4.71 -0.75 4.78
CA ARG A 294 5.03 -1.53 5.99
C ARG A 294 6.50 -1.93 6.01
N PRO A 295 7.06 -2.35 7.16
CA PRO A 295 8.45 -2.83 7.22
C PRO A 295 8.77 -3.93 6.20
N ARG A 296 7.83 -4.87 5.98
CA ARG A 296 7.98 -5.93 4.96
C ARG A 296 7.92 -5.43 3.52
N ASP A 297 7.29 -4.28 3.26
CA ASP A 297 7.36 -3.64 1.93
C ASP A 297 8.77 -3.14 1.66
N LEU A 298 9.41 -2.50 2.64
CA LEU A 298 10.78 -2.01 2.52
C LEU A 298 11.80 -3.14 2.43
N ALA A 299 11.59 -4.24 3.16
CA ALA A 299 12.43 -5.44 3.03
C ALA A 299 12.30 -6.08 1.64
N ARG A 300 11.09 -6.14 1.06
CA ARG A 300 10.89 -6.61 -0.33
C ARG A 300 11.47 -5.64 -1.37
N MET A 301 11.40 -4.34 -1.12
CA MET A 301 12.06 -3.33 -1.96
C MET A 301 13.58 -3.51 -1.97
N ARG A 302 14.18 -3.69 -0.78
CA ARG A 302 15.60 -4.03 -0.64
C ARG A 302 15.94 -5.30 -1.42
N HIS A 303 15.13 -6.34 -1.26
CA HIS A 303 15.34 -7.60 -1.97
C HIS A 303 15.26 -7.43 -3.50
N ALA A 304 14.34 -6.61 -3.99
CA ALA A 304 14.26 -6.25 -5.41
C ALA A 304 15.54 -5.53 -5.89
N PHE A 305 16.06 -4.57 -5.12
CA PHE A 305 17.31 -3.87 -5.46
C PHE A 305 18.53 -4.81 -5.50
N GLN A 306 18.56 -5.84 -4.66
CA GLN A 306 19.61 -6.87 -4.70
C GLN A 306 19.63 -7.68 -6.00
N GLN A 307 18.51 -7.74 -6.75
CA GLN A 307 18.45 -8.47 -8.02
C GLN A 307 18.95 -7.66 -9.22
N LEU A 308 19.02 -6.33 -9.09
CA LEU A 308 19.34 -5.45 -10.22
C LEU A 308 20.75 -5.69 -10.80
N PRO A 309 21.81 -5.90 -10.00
CA PRO A 309 23.14 -6.20 -10.54
C PRO A 309 23.17 -7.48 -11.38
N GLU A 310 22.51 -8.54 -10.92
CA GLU A 310 22.41 -9.82 -11.65
C GLU A 310 21.66 -9.65 -12.98
N LEU A 311 20.50 -8.97 -12.95
CA LEU A 311 19.75 -8.66 -14.17
C LEU A 311 20.56 -7.80 -15.14
N ARG A 312 21.32 -6.82 -14.64
CA ARG A 312 22.20 -5.99 -15.48
C ARG A 312 23.30 -6.84 -16.11
N ALA A 313 23.88 -7.80 -15.40
CA ALA A 313 24.90 -8.70 -15.96
C ALA A 313 24.31 -9.61 -17.05
N GLN A 314 23.17 -10.26 -16.79
CA GLN A 314 22.51 -11.13 -17.77
C GLN A 314 22.10 -10.38 -19.05
N LEU A 315 21.61 -9.13 -18.91
CA LEU A 315 21.14 -8.32 -20.04
C LEU A 315 22.27 -7.62 -20.81
N GLU A 316 23.51 -7.60 -20.31
CA GLU A 316 24.62 -6.88 -20.94
C GLU A 316 24.98 -7.42 -22.33
N ASN A 317 24.99 -8.75 -22.46
CA ASN A 317 25.39 -9.42 -23.70
C ASN A 317 24.26 -9.59 -24.71
N VAL A 318 23.06 -9.07 -24.43
CA VAL A 318 21.93 -9.14 -25.35
C VAL A 318 22.05 -8.02 -26.39
N ASP A 319 22.41 -8.38 -27.62
CA ASP A 319 22.55 -7.44 -28.74
C ASP A 319 21.17 -6.97 -29.26
N SER A 320 20.57 -6.02 -28.53
CA SER A 320 19.29 -5.43 -28.85
C SER A 320 19.14 -4.06 -28.18
N ALA A 321 19.09 -3.00 -28.98
CA ALA A 321 18.98 -1.63 -28.46
C ALA A 321 17.76 -1.40 -27.54
N PRO A 322 16.56 -1.92 -27.84
CA PRO A 322 15.42 -1.85 -26.92
C PRO A 322 15.66 -2.54 -25.57
N VAL A 323 16.38 -3.67 -25.56
CA VAL A 323 16.76 -4.37 -24.32
C VAL A 323 17.71 -3.51 -23.50
N GLN A 324 18.73 -2.92 -24.13
CA GLN A 324 19.68 -2.04 -23.44
C GLN A 324 19.00 -0.80 -22.88
N ALA A 325 17.99 -0.24 -23.57
CA ALA A 325 17.20 0.86 -23.05
C ALA A 325 16.37 0.47 -21.80
N LEU A 326 15.81 -0.75 -21.76
CA LEU A 326 15.12 -1.27 -20.58
C LEU A 326 16.09 -1.53 -19.41
N ARG A 327 17.26 -2.10 -19.69
CA ARG A 327 18.35 -2.33 -18.73
C ARG A 327 18.82 -1.02 -18.09
N GLU A 328 18.91 0.05 -18.86
CA GLU A 328 19.28 1.35 -18.30
C GLU A 328 18.14 1.95 -17.47
N LYS A 329 16.90 1.87 -17.97
CA LYS A 329 15.72 2.41 -17.29
C LYS A 329 15.44 1.76 -15.93
N MET A 330 15.76 0.48 -15.75
CA MET A 330 15.55 -0.20 -14.46
C MET A 330 16.50 0.27 -13.35
N GLY A 331 17.62 0.94 -13.69
CA GLY A 331 18.57 1.48 -12.71
C GLY A 331 19.35 0.42 -11.93
N GLU A 332 19.88 0.79 -10.77
CA GLU A 332 20.61 -0.08 -9.83
C GLU A 332 20.38 0.28 -8.35
N PHE A 333 20.22 1.58 -8.04
CA PHE A 333 19.87 2.09 -6.71
C PHE A 333 20.78 1.61 -5.56
N ALA A 334 22.09 1.45 -5.83
CA ALA A 334 23.07 0.93 -4.86
C ALA A 334 23.06 1.65 -3.51
N GLU A 335 22.94 2.98 -3.51
CA GLU A 335 22.86 3.81 -2.29
C GLU A 335 21.61 3.49 -1.46
N LEU A 336 20.46 3.30 -2.11
CA LEU A 336 19.21 2.96 -1.43
C LEU A 336 19.19 1.51 -0.96
N ARG A 337 19.82 0.60 -1.72
CA ARG A 337 20.03 -0.79 -1.30
C ARG A 337 20.83 -0.84 0.01
N ASP A 338 21.98 -0.19 0.04
CA ASP A 338 22.85 -0.11 1.23
C ASP A 338 22.14 0.54 2.42
N LEU A 339 21.38 1.61 2.18
CA LEU A 339 20.55 2.23 3.22
C LEU A 339 19.59 1.22 3.85
N LEU A 340 18.83 0.47 3.04
CA LEU A 340 17.84 -0.49 3.56
C LEU A 340 18.50 -1.73 4.20
N GLU A 341 19.69 -2.12 3.75
CA GLU A 341 20.49 -3.19 4.36
C GLU A 341 20.98 -2.79 5.75
N ARG A 342 21.46 -1.55 5.93
CA ARG A 342 21.89 -1.04 7.23
C ARG A 342 20.72 -0.67 8.15
N ALA A 343 19.60 -0.20 7.59
CA ALA A 343 18.51 0.35 8.39
C ALA A 343 17.53 -0.69 8.92
N ILE A 344 17.24 -1.77 8.16
CA ILE A 344 16.14 -2.69 8.46
C ILE A 344 16.67 -4.10 8.67
N ILE A 345 16.19 -4.81 9.69
CA ILE A 345 16.55 -6.21 9.92
C ILE A 345 16.16 -7.12 8.74
N ASP A 346 16.72 -8.33 8.67
CA ASP A 346 16.47 -9.26 7.56
C ASP A 346 14.99 -9.60 7.39
N THR A 347 14.33 -9.97 8.49
CA THR A 347 12.91 -10.36 8.51
C THR A 347 12.13 -9.47 9.48
N PRO A 348 11.71 -8.26 9.08
CA PRO A 348 11.02 -7.36 9.98
C PRO A 348 9.58 -7.84 10.28
N PRO A 349 9.01 -7.43 11.43
CA PRO A 349 7.62 -7.70 11.76
C PRO A 349 6.65 -7.04 10.78
N VAL A 350 5.38 -7.48 10.80
CA VAL A 350 4.36 -6.98 9.87
C VAL A 350 4.07 -5.48 10.08
N LEU A 351 4.06 -5.03 11.33
CA LEU A 351 3.72 -3.66 11.70
C LEU A 351 4.85 -3.04 12.51
N VAL A 352 5.10 -1.76 12.25
CA VAL A 352 6.12 -0.96 12.97
C VAL A 352 5.75 -0.69 14.43
N ARG A 353 4.45 -0.68 14.75
CA ARG A 353 3.91 -0.33 16.08
C ARG A 353 4.54 -1.12 17.24
N ASP A 354 4.89 -2.36 16.98
CA ASP A 354 5.42 -3.27 17.99
C ASP A 354 6.94 -3.16 18.18
N GLY A 355 7.62 -2.42 17.30
CA GLY A 355 9.06 -2.26 17.26
C GLY A 355 9.79 -3.42 16.58
N GLY A 356 11.12 -3.47 16.73
CA GLY A 356 11.94 -4.56 16.17
C GLY A 356 12.10 -4.49 14.64
N VAL A 357 12.03 -3.28 14.06
CA VAL A 357 12.19 -3.07 12.61
C VAL A 357 13.62 -2.62 12.28
N ILE A 358 14.06 -1.56 12.94
CA ILE A 358 15.37 -0.95 12.69
C ILE A 358 16.49 -1.91 13.12
N ALA A 359 17.54 -2.07 12.32
CA ALA A 359 18.68 -2.92 12.67
C ALA A 359 19.53 -2.33 13.81
N SER A 360 20.37 -3.16 14.43
CA SER A 360 21.40 -2.68 15.36
C SER A 360 22.54 -2.04 14.58
N GLY A 361 23.18 -1.02 15.16
CA GLY A 361 24.27 -0.26 14.54
C GLY A 361 23.80 0.84 13.58
N TYR A 362 22.50 0.94 13.28
CA TYR A 362 21.97 2.00 12.42
C TYR A 362 21.87 3.35 13.15
N ASN A 363 21.56 3.33 14.45
CA ASN A 363 21.40 4.52 15.27
C ASN A 363 21.89 4.25 16.69
N GLU A 364 22.97 4.93 17.09
CA GLU A 364 23.64 4.74 18.38
C GLU A 364 22.70 4.97 19.57
N GLU A 365 21.88 6.04 19.53
CA GLU A 365 20.93 6.35 20.59
C GLU A 365 19.88 5.23 20.76
N LEU A 366 19.34 4.69 19.66
CA LEU A 366 18.39 3.57 19.71
C LEU A 366 19.03 2.32 20.32
N ASP A 367 20.31 2.08 20.04
CA ASP A 367 21.04 0.93 20.58
C ASP A 367 21.34 1.09 22.08
N GLU A 368 21.64 2.29 22.56
CA GLU A 368 21.73 2.58 24.01
C GLU A 368 20.39 2.26 24.72
N TRP A 369 19.27 2.68 24.13
CA TRP A 369 17.94 2.37 24.68
C TRP A 369 17.60 0.88 24.66
N ARG A 370 18.07 0.14 23.65
CA ARG A 370 17.93 -1.32 23.59
C ARG A 370 18.78 -2.01 24.65
N ALA A 371 20.04 -1.62 24.80
CA ALA A 371 20.94 -2.16 25.81
C ALA A 371 20.37 -1.93 27.23
N LEU A 372 19.75 -0.78 27.48
CA LEU A 372 19.03 -0.53 28.72
C LEU A 372 17.85 -1.50 28.92
N ALA A 373 17.07 -1.78 27.88
CA ALA A 373 15.96 -2.73 27.95
C ALA A 373 16.43 -4.18 28.17
N ASP A 374 17.50 -4.61 27.50
CA ASP A 374 18.07 -5.96 27.63
C ASP A 374 18.73 -6.16 29.01
N GLY A 375 19.37 -5.11 29.54
CA GLY A 375 19.88 -5.10 30.91
C GLY A 375 18.78 -5.27 31.96
N ALA A 376 17.52 -4.93 31.64
CA ALA A 376 16.40 -5.14 32.54
C ALA A 376 16.08 -6.64 32.69
N THR A 377 16.13 -7.43 31.62
CA THR A 377 15.91 -8.88 31.68
C THR A 377 16.94 -9.59 32.54
N ASP A 378 18.23 -9.31 32.32
CA ASP A 378 19.32 -9.89 33.10
C ASP A 378 19.28 -9.45 34.58
N TYR A 379 18.94 -8.18 34.83
CA TYR A 379 18.71 -7.70 36.19
C TYR A 379 17.54 -8.41 36.89
N LEU A 380 16.42 -8.64 36.18
CA LEU A 380 15.24 -9.30 36.74
C LEU A 380 15.51 -10.77 37.05
N GLU A 381 16.29 -11.47 36.22
CA GLU A 381 16.71 -12.85 36.47
C GLU A 381 17.64 -12.95 37.68
N ARG A 382 18.64 -12.06 37.77
CA ARG A 382 19.51 -11.97 38.95
C ARG A 382 18.74 -11.63 40.23
N LEU A 383 17.75 -10.75 40.13
CA LEU A 383 16.86 -10.42 41.25
C LEU A 383 16.02 -11.63 41.67
N GLU A 384 15.49 -12.39 40.72
CA GLU A 384 14.70 -13.59 41.00
C GLU A 384 15.52 -14.63 41.75
N VAL A 385 16.73 -14.95 41.27
CA VAL A 385 17.63 -15.91 41.92
C VAL A 385 18.01 -15.43 43.32
N ARG A 386 18.44 -14.17 43.45
CA ARG A 386 18.84 -13.57 44.73
C ARG A 386 17.72 -13.61 45.76
N GLU A 387 16.50 -13.23 45.38
CA GLU A 387 15.36 -13.24 46.31
C GLU A 387 14.88 -14.66 46.63
N ARG A 388 14.96 -15.59 45.67
CA ARG A 388 14.63 -17.01 45.91
C ARG A 388 15.58 -17.63 46.94
N GLU A 389 16.89 -17.42 46.78
CA GLU A 389 17.91 -17.92 47.71
C GLU A 389 17.80 -17.25 49.08
N ARG A 390 17.62 -15.92 49.12
CA ARG A 390 17.49 -15.15 50.36
C ARG A 390 16.27 -15.55 51.20
N THR A 391 15.16 -15.86 50.54
CA THR A 391 13.89 -16.18 51.23
C THR A 391 13.67 -17.68 51.43
N GLY A 392 14.40 -18.53 50.71
CA GLY A 392 14.18 -19.98 50.70
C GLY A 392 12.87 -20.41 50.03
N LEU A 393 12.20 -19.51 49.29
CA LEU A 393 10.91 -19.75 48.67
C LEU A 393 11.09 -20.16 47.20
N ASP A 394 11.12 -21.46 46.93
CA ASP A 394 11.32 -22.04 45.60
C ASP A 394 10.28 -21.58 44.56
N THR A 395 9.05 -21.26 44.98
CA THR A 395 7.97 -20.80 44.07
C THR A 395 8.11 -19.33 43.65
N LEU A 396 9.11 -18.60 44.17
CA LEU A 396 9.33 -17.19 43.87
C LEU A 396 9.69 -16.98 42.41
N LYS A 397 8.92 -16.12 41.72
CA LYS A 397 9.18 -15.68 40.34
C LYS A 397 8.99 -14.17 40.19
N VAL A 398 9.83 -13.55 39.38
CA VAL A 398 9.68 -12.14 38.99
C VAL A 398 8.95 -12.12 37.64
N GLY A 399 7.93 -11.28 37.52
CA GLY A 399 7.13 -11.21 36.30
C GLY A 399 6.62 -9.81 36.01
N PHE A 400 6.04 -9.63 34.82
CA PHE A 400 5.41 -8.39 34.38
C PHE A 400 3.93 -8.63 34.05
N ASN A 401 3.08 -7.67 34.37
CA ASN A 401 1.68 -7.62 33.94
C ASN A 401 1.38 -6.23 33.42
N ALA A 402 0.66 -6.12 32.30
CA ALA A 402 0.40 -4.82 31.67
C ALA A 402 -0.34 -3.83 32.59
N VAL A 403 -1.22 -4.31 33.48
CA VAL A 403 -2.01 -3.48 34.39
C VAL A 403 -1.22 -3.10 35.65
N HIS A 404 -0.52 -4.07 36.25
CA HIS A 404 0.13 -3.87 37.55
C HIS A 404 1.64 -3.58 37.45
N GLY A 405 2.27 -3.79 36.28
CA GLY A 405 3.71 -3.68 36.05
C GLY A 405 4.49 -4.90 36.56
N TYR A 406 5.78 -4.70 36.87
CA TYR A 406 6.63 -5.75 37.46
C TYR A 406 6.16 -6.16 38.87
N TYR A 407 6.31 -7.43 39.23
CA TYR A 407 5.96 -7.99 40.53
C TYR A 407 6.84 -9.19 40.88
N ILE A 408 6.88 -9.51 42.18
CA ILE A 408 7.39 -10.79 42.71
C ILE A 408 6.19 -11.65 43.05
N GLN A 409 6.10 -12.85 42.50
CA GLN A 409 5.01 -13.80 42.71
C GLN A 409 5.47 -14.94 43.61
N ILE A 410 4.67 -15.26 44.63
CA ILE A 410 4.88 -16.39 45.54
C ILE A 410 3.61 -17.23 45.54
N SER A 411 3.72 -18.56 45.62
CA SER A 411 2.55 -19.44 45.73
C SER A 411 1.74 -19.14 47.01
N ARG A 412 0.43 -19.40 46.98
CA ARG A 412 -0.44 -19.13 48.14
C ARG A 412 -0.09 -19.97 49.37
N GLY A 413 0.51 -21.16 49.16
CA GLY A 413 1.01 -21.99 50.25
C GLY A 413 2.20 -21.36 50.97
N GLN A 414 3.03 -20.58 50.27
CA GLN A 414 4.25 -19.96 50.80
C GLN A 414 4.10 -18.46 51.09
N SER A 415 3.00 -17.83 50.69
CA SER A 415 2.81 -16.38 50.80
C SER A 415 2.82 -15.86 52.23
N HIS A 416 2.48 -16.70 53.22
CA HIS A 416 2.56 -16.35 54.65
C HIS A 416 4.00 -16.25 55.17
N LEU A 417 4.98 -16.80 54.44
CA LEU A 417 6.42 -16.71 54.72
C LEU A 417 7.07 -15.53 53.98
N ALA A 418 6.29 -14.78 53.20
CA ALA A 418 6.81 -13.62 52.48
C ALA A 418 7.37 -12.58 53.46
N PRO A 419 8.56 -12.03 53.21
CA PRO A 419 9.14 -10.98 54.04
C PRO A 419 8.20 -9.77 54.23
N ILE A 420 8.21 -9.16 55.41
CA ILE A 420 7.34 -8.01 55.74
C ILE A 420 7.62 -6.80 54.83
N ASN A 421 8.83 -6.67 54.28
CA ASN A 421 9.18 -5.60 53.35
C ASN A 421 8.56 -5.76 51.94
N TYR A 422 7.83 -6.83 51.68
CA TYR A 422 7.14 -7.07 50.41
C TYR A 422 5.75 -6.41 50.46
N MET A 423 5.57 -5.34 49.70
CA MET A 423 4.28 -4.65 49.63
C MET A 423 3.35 -5.42 48.69
N ARG A 424 2.22 -5.93 49.20
CA ARG A 424 1.25 -6.69 48.40
C ARG A 424 0.64 -5.82 47.31
N ARG A 425 0.54 -6.36 46.09
CA ARG A 425 0.09 -5.65 44.88
C ARG A 425 -1.13 -6.28 44.22
N GLN A 426 -1.21 -7.60 44.18
CA GLN A 426 -2.33 -8.33 43.58
C GLN A 426 -2.45 -9.72 44.22
N THR A 427 -3.67 -10.15 44.56
CA THR A 427 -3.96 -11.51 45.05
C THR A 427 -4.62 -12.32 43.93
N LEU A 428 -4.14 -13.54 43.70
CA LEU A 428 -4.69 -14.50 42.75
C LEU A 428 -5.19 -15.74 43.50
N LYS A 429 -5.88 -16.64 42.77
CA LYS A 429 -6.42 -17.88 43.35
C LYS A 429 -5.31 -18.72 44.02
N ASN A 430 -4.18 -18.89 43.34
CA ASN A 430 -3.09 -19.79 43.77
C ASN A 430 -1.76 -19.07 44.07
N ALA A 431 -1.71 -17.74 44.01
CA ALA A 431 -0.49 -16.97 44.21
C ALA A 431 -0.78 -15.56 44.77
N GLU A 432 0.20 -14.98 45.44
CA GLU A 432 0.22 -13.57 45.82
C GLU A 432 1.35 -12.85 45.09
N ARG A 433 1.08 -11.61 44.66
CA ARG A 433 2.06 -10.76 43.96
C ARG A 433 2.40 -9.54 44.79
N TYR A 434 3.68 -9.25 44.88
CA TYR A 434 4.27 -8.19 45.70
C TYR A 434 5.13 -7.24 44.87
N ILE A 435 5.46 -6.10 45.45
CA ILE A 435 6.42 -5.13 44.93
C ILE A 435 7.39 -4.73 46.06
N ILE A 436 8.66 -4.56 45.71
CA ILE A 436 9.70 -4.04 46.61
C ILE A 436 10.20 -2.68 46.10
N PRO A 437 10.74 -1.80 46.96
CA PRO A 437 11.22 -0.47 46.57
C PRO A 437 12.24 -0.52 45.41
N GLU A 438 13.15 -1.50 45.42
CA GLU A 438 14.16 -1.70 44.37
C GLU A 438 13.53 -2.03 43.01
N LEU A 439 12.50 -2.87 42.97
CA LEU A 439 11.77 -3.21 41.76
C LEU A 439 10.87 -2.04 41.27
N LYS A 440 10.50 -1.14 42.19
CA LYS A 440 9.74 0.08 41.86
C LYS A 440 10.63 1.16 41.24
N SER A 441 11.89 1.29 41.67
CA SER A 441 12.85 2.24 41.08
C SER A 441 13.30 1.80 39.68
N THR A 442 13.52 0.49 39.48
CA THR A 442 13.81 -0.08 38.16
C THR A 442 12.64 0.01 37.19
N LYS A 443 11.39 -0.09 37.66
CA LYS A 443 10.18 0.18 36.82
C LYS A 443 10.22 1.55 36.15
N ILE A 444 10.84 2.56 36.78
CA ILE A 444 10.94 3.93 36.24
C ILE A 444 12.05 4.05 35.21
N LYS A 445 13.17 3.34 35.41
CA LYS A 445 14.33 3.33 34.50
C LYS A 445 14.09 2.51 33.23
N PHE A 446 13.48 1.33 33.35
CA PHE A 446 13.42 0.32 32.28
C PHE A 446 12.04 0.15 31.63
N SER A 447 11.18 1.18 31.63
CA SER A 447 9.83 1.04 31.07
C SER A 447 9.90 0.64 29.58
N PRO A 448 9.39 -0.54 29.18
CA PRO A 448 9.39 -0.97 27.78
C PRO A 448 8.62 -0.02 26.86
N GLN A 449 7.69 0.75 27.44
CA GLN A 449 6.95 1.80 26.73
C GLN A 449 7.84 2.97 26.31
N LYS A 450 8.92 3.28 27.04
CA LYS A 450 9.88 4.31 26.63
C LYS A 450 10.76 3.84 25.46
N ALA A 451 11.21 2.59 25.49
CA ALA A 451 11.96 1.99 24.38
C ALA A 451 11.10 1.91 23.10
N LYS A 452 9.82 1.53 23.23
CA LYS A 452 8.85 1.62 22.12
C LYS A 452 8.66 3.07 21.65
N HIS A 453 8.42 4.02 22.55
CA HIS A 453 8.21 5.42 22.20
C HIS A 453 9.41 6.05 21.46
N TRP A 454 10.64 5.70 21.84
CA TRP A 454 11.84 6.13 21.13
C TRP A 454 11.97 5.46 19.77
N HIS A 455 11.72 4.16 19.66
CA HIS A 455 11.66 3.48 18.36
C HIS A 455 10.67 4.17 17.41
N TRP A 456 9.56 4.71 17.93
CA TRP A 456 8.60 5.45 17.11
C TRP A 456 9.15 6.80 16.65
N LYS A 457 9.91 7.51 17.49
CA LYS A 457 10.59 8.77 17.11
C LYS A 457 11.71 8.57 16.09
N THR A 458 12.38 7.43 16.09
CA THR A 458 13.46 7.13 15.13
C THR A 458 12.92 6.51 13.82
N THR A 459 11.70 5.97 13.82
CA THR A 459 11.10 5.31 12.65
C THR A 459 10.10 6.19 11.87
N LEU A 460 9.49 7.19 12.52
CA LEU A 460 8.73 8.28 11.88
C LEU A 460 9.68 9.32 11.30
#